data_AF-A0A3N5ICU0-F1
#
_entry.id   AF-A0A3N5ICU0-F1
#
_cell.length_a   1.000
_cell.length_b   1.000
_cell.length_c   1.000
_cell.angle_alpha   90.00
_cell.angle_beta   90.00
_cell.angle_gamma   90.00
#
_symmetry.space_group_name_H-M   'P 1'
#
loop_
_entity.id
_entity.type
_entity.pdbx_description
1 polymer ?
#
loop_
_entity_poly.entity_id
_entity_poly.type
_entity_poly.pdbx_seq_one_letter_code
_entity_poly.pdbx_strand_id
1 'polypeptide(L)' 'MKVINGKEIWSGIAQGIDPQGALLVILDSGEKKRFLTGDVHLRI' A
#
# COMPACT_ATOMS: atom_id res chain seq x y z
N MET A 1 -1.74 3.30 -7.18
CA MET A 1 -2.85 2.96 -6.27
C MET A 1 -2.75 3.78 -4.99
N LYS A 2 -3.83 3.89 -4.23
CA LYS A 2 -3.84 4.53 -2.91
C LYS A 2 -4.17 3.52 -1.82
N VAL A 3 -3.47 3.60 -0.70
CA VAL A 3 -3.80 2.86 0.54
C VAL A 3 -4.25 3.87 1.58
N ILE A 4 -5.43 3.67 2.16
CA ILE A 4 -5.99 4.50 3.21
C ILE A 4 -6.02 3.67 4.49
N ASN A 5 -5.36 4.13 5.56
CA ASN A 5 -5.43 3.47 6.87
C ASN A 5 -5.66 4.53 7.95
N GLY A 6 -6.86 4.57 8.51
CA GLY A 6 -7.29 5.63 9.42
C GLY A 6 -7.27 7.00 8.75
N LYS A 7 -6.42 7.92 9.26
CA LYS A 7 -6.28 9.29 8.74
C LYS A 7 -5.15 9.45 7.71
N GLU A 8 -4.37 8.41 7.49
CA GLU A 8 -3.21 8.45 6.61
C GLU A 8 -3.54 7.88 5.24
N ILE A 9 -2.95 8.49 4.20
CA ILE A 9 -3.12 8.09 2.81
C ILE A 9 -1.75 7.98 2.17
N TRP A 10 -1.46 6.83 1.58
CA TRP A 10 -0.24 6.59 0.81
C TRP A 10 -0.57 6.34 -0.65
N SER A 11 0.29 6.81 -1.54
CA SER A 11 0.20 6.56 -2.98
C SER A 11 1.47 5.84 -3.43
N GLY A 12 1.30 4.86 -4.30
CA GLY A 12 2.40 4.03 -4.78
C GLY A 12 1.94 2.89 -5.70
N ILE A 13 2.84 1.92 -5.88
CA ILE A 13 2.66 0.73 -6.70
C ILE A 13 2.76 -0.51 -5.79
N ALA A 14 1.71 -1.34 -5.76
CA ALA A 14 1.78 -2.63 -5.09
C ALA A 14 2.77 -3.56 -5.80
N GLN A 15 3.60 -4.25 -5.03
CA GLN A 15 4.57 -5.23 -5.51
C GLN A 15 4.12 -6.67 -5.28
N GLY A 16 3.22 -6.89 -4.32
CA GLY A 16 2.73 -8.21 -3.98
C GLY A 16 2.26 -8.30 -2.53
N ILE A 17 2.05 -9.53 -2.07
CA ILE A 17 1.63 -9.85 -0.71
C ILE A 17 2.71 -10.74 -0.10
N ASP A 18 3.12 -10.44 1.14
CA ASP A 18 4.09 -11.27 1.86
C ASP A 18 3.44 -12.53 2.48
N PRO A 19 4.22 -13.48 3.04
CA PRO A 19 3.65 -14.70 3.63
C PRO A 19 2.79 -14.47 4.88
N GLN A 20 2.78 -13.26 5.44
CA GLN A 20 1.90 -12.87 6.54
C GLN A 20 0.59 -12.22 6.05
N GLY A 21 0.40 -12.11 4.73
CA GLY A 21 -0.77 -11.49 4.12
C GLY A 21 -0.69 -9.98 4.02
N ALA A 22 0.46 -9.37 4.30
CA ALA A 22 0.61 -7.92 4.21
C ALA A 22 0.89 -7.46 2.78
N LEU A 23 0.28 -6.35 2.38
CA LEU A 23 0.52 -5.71 1.09
C LEU A 23 1.86 -4.96 1.11
N LEU A 24 2.73 -5.28 0.15
CA LEU A 24 4.01 -4.59 -0.08
C LEU A 24 3.81 -3.51 -1.14
N VAL A 25 4.16 -2.27 -0.82
CA VAL A 25 3.98 -1.12 -1.71
C VAL A 25 5.30 -0.34 -1.81
N ILE A 26 5.70 -0.01 -3.03
CA ILE A 26 6.72 1.04 -3.28
C ILE A 26 5.95 2.35 -3.40
N LEU A 27 6.15 3.24 -2.43
CA LEU A 27 5.53 4.57 -2.43
C LEU A 27 6.08 5.43 -3.57
N ASP A 28 5.36 6.48 -3.92
CA ASP A 28 5.81 7.44 -4.94
C ASP A 28 7.15 8.12 -4.57
N SER A 29 7.51 8.13 -3.28
CA SER A 29 8.82 8.57 -2.77
C SER A 29 9.97 7.58 -3.03
N GLY A 30 9.67 6.37 -3.48
CA GLY A 30 10.62 5.25 -3.59
C GLY A 30 10.75 4.42 -2.29
N GLU A 31 10.16 4.87 -1.19
CA GLU A 31 10.15 4.12 0.07
C GLU A 31 9.34 2.81 -0.06
N LYS A 32 9.86 1.72 0.49
CA LYS A 32 9.12 0.46 0.61
C LYS A 32 8.34 0.44 1.91
N LYS A 33 7.02 0.27 1.81
CA LYS A 33 6.13 0.21 2.97
C LYS A 33 5.27 -1.05 2.95
N ARG A 34 4.98 -1.57 4.15
CA ARG A 34 4.20 -2.78 4.39
C ARG A 34 2.89 -2.42 5.09
N PHE A 35 1.77 -2.92 4.58
CA PHE A 35 0.42 -2.67 5.12
C PHE A 35 -0.28 -3.98 5.46
N LEU A 36 -0.58 -4.21 6.75
CA LEU A 36 -1.37 -5.36 7.18
C LEU A 36 -2.88 -5.15 6.99
N THR A 37 -3.33 -3.89 7.06
CA THR A 37 -4.73 -3.48 6.91
C THR A 37 -4.81 -2.14 6.18
N GLY A 38 -5.98 -1.86 5.61
CA GLY A 38 -6.29 -0.60 4.96
C GLY A 38 -7.18 -0.80 3.73
N ASP A 39 -7.83 0.28 3.31
CA ASP A 39 -8.63 0.30 2.09
C ASP A 39 -7.74 0.63 0.90
N VAL A 40 -7.89 -0.16 -0.18
CA VAL A 40 -7.14 0.03 -1.42
C VAL A 40 -8.04 0.66 -2.48
N HIS A 41 -7.66 1.85 -2.94
CA HIS A 41 -8.27 2.50 -4.11
C HIS A 41 -7.37 2.34 -5.33
N LEU A 42 -7.87 1.61 -6.33
CA LEU A 42 -7.24 1.48 -7.65
C LEU A 42 -7.67 2.67 -8.52
N ARG A 43 -6.72 3.25 -9.26
CA ARG A 43 -7.06 4.16 -10.37
C ARG A 43 -7.20 3.30 -11.61
N ILE A 44 -8.39 3.27 -12.18
CA ILE A 44 -8.68 2.68 -13.49
C ILE A 44 -8.29 3.69 -14.56
#